data_AF-A0A7L4THC3-F1
#
_entry.id   AF-A0A7L4THC3-F1
#
_cell.length_a   1.000
_cell.length_b   1.000
_cell.length_c   1.000
_cell.angle_alpha   90.00
_cell.angle_beta   90.00
_cell.angle_gamma   90.00
#
_symmetry.space_group_name_H-M   'P 1'
#
loop_
_entity.id
_entity.type
_entity.pdbx_description
1 polymer ?
#
loop_
_entity_poly.entity_id
_entity_poly.type
_entity_poly.pdbx_seq_one_letter_code
_entity_poly.pdbx_strand_id
1 'polypeptide(L)'
;MLGEAPSYPKGYDTYFDKGTSPKDWDDAVPSFEEIKAELEGQIAKLEQKLTGNLDREPLGNVFDMPTIGDLTVFSVGHEAMHLSTIHKLMKFTKV
;
A
#
# COMPACT_ATOMS: atom_id res chain seq x y z
N MET A 1 -8.43 2.60 -7.82
CA MET A 1 -9.56 3.37 -7.25
C MET A 1 -9.94 4.54 -8.14
N LEU A 2 -9.03 5.46 -8.49
CA LEU A 2 -9.32 6.64 -9.32
C LEU A 2 -9.03 6.47 -10.83
N GLY A 3 -8.44 5.34 -11.25
CA GLY A 3 -8.00 5.14 -12.64
C GLY A 3 -6.68 5.80 -13.00
N GLU A 4 -5.97 6.31 -12.01
CA GLU A 4 -4.66 6.91 -12.16
C GLU A 4 -3.55 5.85 -12.15
N ALA A 5 -2.39 6.22 -12.70
CA ALA A 5 -1.18 5.43 -12.54
C ALA A 5 -0.81 5.29 -11.04
N PRO A 6 -0.10 4.21 -10.66
CA PRO A 6 0.38 4.06 -9.30
C PRO A 6 1.20 5.26 -8.82
N SER A 7 1.03 5.62 -7.55
CA SER A 7 1.75 6.74 -6.91
C SER A 7 3.10 6.34 -6.32
N TYR A 8 3.45 5.06 -6.36
CA TYR A 8 4.73 4.53 -5.91
C TYR A 8 5.76 4.54 -7.07
N PRO A 9 7.07 4.53 -6.76
CA PRO A 9 8.10 4.51 -7.80
C PRO A 9 8.02 3.27 -8.71
N LYS A 10 8.44 3.44 -9.97
CA LYS A 10 8.43 2.36 -10.97
C LYS A 10 9.25 1.16 -10.48
N GLY A 11 8.69 -0.05 -10.63
CA GLY A 11 9.35 -1.30 -10.26
C GLY A 11 9.05 -1.76 -8.84
N TYR A 12 8.37 -0.96 -8.00
CA TYR A 12 7.96 -1.41 -6.67
C TYR A 12 6.96 -2.58 -6.73
N ASP A 13 6.17 -2.65 -7.79
CA ASP A 13 5.24 -3.74 -8.08
C ASP A 13 5.94 -5.11 -8.20
N THR A 14 7.17 -5.16 -8.74
CA THR A 14 7.89 -6.44 -8.85
C THR A 14 8.31 -7.02 -7.49
N TYR A 15 8.40 -6.17 -6.46
CA TYR A 15 8.86 -6.56 -5.13
C TYR A 15 7.72 -6.66 -4.11
N PHE A 16 6.67 -5.83 -4.25
CA PHE A 16 5.66 -5.63 -3.19
C PHE A 16 4.22 -5.92 -3.61
N ASP A 17 3.94 -6.27 -4.87
CA ASP A 17 2.58 -6.66 -5.26
C ASP A 17 2.17 -8.00 -4.64
N LYS A 18 0.86 -8.23 -4.55
CA LYS A 18 0.30 -9.49 -4.05
C LYS A 18 0.87 -10.69 -4.83
N GLY A 19 1.42 -11.64 -4.09
CA GLY A 19 1.97 -12.89 -4.65
C GLY A 19 3.49 -12.86 -4.85
N THR A 20 4.14 -11.72 -4.65
CA THR A 20 5.60 -11.61 -4.60
C THR A 20 6.18 -12.17 -3.29
N SER A 21 7.48 -12.43 -3.26
CA SER A 21 8.16 -12.96 -2.07
C SER A 21 9.63 -12.49 -2.01
N PRO A 22 10.16 -12.17 -0.80
CA PRO A 22 11.57 -11.79 -0.64
C PRO A 22 12.59 -12.83 -1.10
N LYS A 23 12.18 -14.09 -1.22
CA LYS A 23 13.03 -15.17 -1.74
C LYS A 23 13.38 -15.01 -3.22
N ASP A 24 12.57 -14.23 -3.95
CA ASP A 24 12.66 -14.02 -5.39
C ASP A 24 13.23 -12.63 -5.74
N TRP A 25 13.61 -11.83 -4.73
CA TRP A 25 14.17 -10.48 -4.92
C TRP A 25 15.62 -10.52 -5.37
N ASP A 26 16.01 -9.51 -6.16
CA ASP A 26 17.39 -9.24 -6.57
C ASP A 26 17.99 -8.07 -5.77
N ASP A 27 19.26 -7.75 -6.05
CA ASP A 27 19.99 -6.66 -5.38
C ASP A 27 19.48 -5.25 -5.76
N ALA A 28 18.51 -5.14 -6.68
CA ALA A 28 17.90 -3.87 -7.08
C ALA A 28 16.67 -3.50 -6.23
N VAL A 29 16.29 -4.35 -5.26
CA VAL A 29 15.19 -4.04 -4.33
C VAL A 29 15.45 -2.72 -3.57
N PRO A 30 14.43 -1.87 -3.39
CA PRO A 30 14.57 -0.63 -2.63
C PRO A 30 15.04 -0.87 -1.20
N SER A 31 15.94 -0.02 -0.72
CA SER A 31 16.41 -0.04 0.66
C SER A 31 15.30 0.37 1.63
N PHE A 32 15.48 0.03 2.92
CA PHE A 32 14.53 0.41 3.96
C PHE A 32 14.33 1.93 4.05
N GLU A 33 15.40 2.73 3.91
CA GLU A 33 15.31 4.19 3.95
C GLU A 33 14.54 4.76 2.76
N GLU A 34 14.68 4.18 1.56
CA GLU A 34 13.91 4.57 0.38
C GLU A 34 12.42 4.25 0.55
N ILE A 35 12.09 3.06 1.07
CA ILE A 35 10.70 2.68 1.37
C ILE A 35 10.10 3.64 2.41
N LYS A 36 10.85 3.93 3.48
CA LYS A 36 10.41 4.82 4.54
C LYS A 36 10.13 6.24 4.04
N ALA A 37 11.02 6.80 3.20
CA ALA A 37 10.83 8.12 2.62
C ALA A 37 9.56 8.21 1.76
N GLU A 38 9.23 7.17 0.99
CA GLU A 38 7.99 7.12 0.22
C GLU A 38 6.75 7.06 1.11
N LEU A 39 6.79 6.29 2.21
CA LEU A 39 5.70 6.17 3.18
C LEU A 39 5.44 7.49 3.92
N GLU A 40 6.48 8.22 4.34
CA GLU A 40 6.33 9.50 5.04
C GLU A 40 5.59 10.55 4.18
N GLY A 41 5.79 10.55 2.85
CA GLY A 41 5.08 11.43 1.92
C GLY A 41 3.69 10.93 1.50
N GLN A 42 3.33 9.69 1.81
CA GLN A 42 2.13 9.04 1.27
C GLN A 42 0.84 9.64 1.81
N ILE A 43 0.79 10.01 3.10
CA ILE A 43 -0.41 10.56 3.75
C ILE A 43 -0.87 11.84 3.05
N ALA A 44 0.04 12.80 2.84
CA ALA A 44 -0.29 14.06 2.17
C ALA A 44 -0.77 13.85 0.73
N LYS A 45 -0.15 12.91 -0.01
CA LYS A 45 -0.58 12.53 -1.37
C LYS A 45 -2.01 11.95 -1.34
N LEU A 46 -2.32 11.10 -0.36
CA LEU A 46 -3.65 10.50 -0.21
C LEU A 46 -4.70 11.54 0.16
N GLU A 47 -4.43 12.42 1.14
CA GLU A 47 -5.35 13.49 1.53
C GLU A 47 -5.73 14.37 0.34
N GLN A 48 -4.73 14.79 -0.45
CA GLN A 48 -4.93 15.60 -1.65
C GLN A 48 -5.83 14.89 -2.67
N LYS A 49 -5.63 13.58 -2.88
CA LYS A 49 -6.39 12.80 -3.88
C LYS A 49 -7.80 12.43 -3.41
N LEU A 50 -7.96 12.13 -2.13
CA LEU A 50 -9.23 11.63 -1.57
C LEU A 50 -10.21 12.75 -1.23
N THR A 51 -9.71 13.96 -0.95
CA THR A 51 -10.56 15.14 -0.68
C THR A 51 -11.55 15.37 -1.82
N GLY A 52 -12.84 15.35 -1.50
CA GLY A 52 -13.93 15.52 -2.46
C GLY A 52 -14.23 14.30 -3.35
N ASN A 53 -13.56 13.17 -3.15
CA ASN A 53 -13.75 11.96 -3.95
C ASN A 53 -14.31 10.76 -3.18
N LEU A 54 -14.45 10.83 -1.85
CA LEU A 54 -14.82 9.67 -1.02
C LEU A 54 -16.16 9.03 -1.43
N ASP A 55 -17.17 9.81 -1.79
CA ASP A 55 -18.50 9.30 -2.15
C ASP A 55 -18.60 8.78 -3.59
N ARG A 56 -17.53 8.87 -4.38
CA ARG A 56 -17.54 8.42 -5.78
C ARG A 56 -17.41 6.91 -5.86
N GLU A 57 -18.04 6.33 -6.87
CA GLU A 57 -17.79 4.93 -7.25
C GLU A 57 -16.33 4.76 -7.73
N PRO A 58 -15.65 3.67 -7.37
CA PRO A 58 -14.31 3.40 -7.86
C PRO A 58 -14.30 3.05 -9.34
N LEU A 59 -13.19 3.37 -10.01
CA LEU A 59 -12.98 2.89 -11.37
C LEU A 59 -12.68 1.39 -11.35
N GLY A 60 -13.61 0.60 -11.89
CA GLY A 60 -13.56 -0.86 -11.91
C GLY A 60 -14.14 -1.50 -10.65
N ASN A 61 -14.40 -2.81 -10.71
CA ASN A 61 -14.85 -3.54 -9.53
C ASN A 61 -13.65 -3.87 -8.64
N VAL A 62 -13.53 -3.17 -7.51
CA VAL A 62 -12.49 -3.39 -6.51
C VAL A 62 -13.17 -3.91 -5.24
N PHE A 63 -13.06 -5.21 -4.97
CA PHE A 63 -13.64 -5.88 -3.81
C PHE A 63 -15.15 -5.64 -3.60
N ASP A 64 -15.90 -5.38 -4.67
CA ASP A 64 -17.33 -5.04 -4.61
C ASP A 64 -17.66 -3.86 -3.68
N MET A 65 -16.67 -2.99 -3.42
CA MET A 65 -16.83 -1.83 -2.55
C MET A 65 -17.52 -0.69 -3.33
N PRO A 66 -18.61 -0.11 -2.79
CA PRO A 66 -19.44 0.82 -3.55
C PRO A 66 -18.81 2.20 -3.71
N THR A 67 -17.95 2.62 -2.78
CA THR A 67 -17.32 3.95 -2.84
C THR A 67 -15.80 3.91 -2.66
N ILE A 68 -15.14 4.99 -3.07
CA ILE A 68 -13.73 5.24 -2.77
C ILE A 68 -13.52 5.34 -1.25
N GLY A 69 -14.49 5.85 -0.49
CA GLY A 69 -14.48 5.88 0.97
C GLY A 69 -14.36 4.48 1.57
N ASP A 70 -15.16 3.53 1.08
CA ASP A 70 -15.11 2.13 1.53
C ASP A 70 -13.74 1.49 1.24
N LEU A 71 -13.18 1.77 0.06
CA LEU A 71 -11.84 1.31 -0.29
C LEU A 71 -10.75 1.96 0.56
N THR A 72 -10.93 3.21 0.97
CA THR A 72 -10.01 3.92 1.87
C THR A 72 -10.02 3.27 3.25
N VAL A 73 -11.19 2.99 3.80
CA VAL A 73 -11.35 2.27 5.08
C VAL A 73 -10.74 0.87 5.00
N PHE A 74 -11.00 0.14 3.91
CA PHE A 74 -10.38 -1.15 3.66
C PHE A 74 -8.85 -1.06 3.65
N SER A 75 -8.29 -0.06 2.98
CA SER A 75 -6.83 0.12 2.85
C SER A 75 -6.17 0.38 4.21
N VAL A 76 -6.78 1.22 5.05
CA VAL A 76 -6.30 1.48 6.42
C VAL A 76 -6.36 0.20 7.28
N GLY A 77 -7.46 -0.56 7.17
CA GLY A 77 -7.58 -1.86 7.85
C GLY A 77 -6.51 -2.85 7.41
N HIS A 78 -6.22 -2.90 6.11
CA HIS A 78 -5.17 -3.74 5.53
C HIS A 78 -3.77 -3.36 6.05
N GLU A 79 -3.47 -2.06 6.18
CA GLU A 79 -2.22 -1.60 6.80
C GLU A 79 -2.10 -2.02 8.26
N ALA A 80 -3.18 -1.96 9.05
CA ALA A 80 -3.18 -2.43 10.44
C ALA A 80 -2.90 -3.95 10.54
N MET A 81 -3.38 -4.74 9.57
CA MET A 81 -3.06 -6.16 9.46
C MET A 81 -1.57 -6.39 9.15
N HIS A 82 -0.98 -5.59 8.25
CA HIS A 82 0.46 -5.62 7.98
C HIS A 82 1.27 -5.25 9.22
N LEU A 83 0.89 -4.21 9.96
CA LEU A 83 1.55 -3.82 11.20
C LEU A 83 1.54 -4.97 12.23
N SER A 84 0.41 -5.65 12.38
CA SER A 84 0.29 -6.82 13.25
C SER A 84 1.20 -7.97 12.82
N THR A 85 1.35 -8.17 11.50
CA THR A 85 2.23 -9.19 10.92
C THR A 85 3.70 -8.87 11.18
N ILE A 86 4.12 -7.63 10.94
CA ILE A 86 5.48 -7.16 11.21
C ILE A 86 5.82 -7.36 12.70
N HIS A 87 4.92 -6.99 13.62
CA HIS A 87 5.12 -7.21 15.05
C HIS A 87 5.33 -8.69 15.42
N LYS A 88 4.55 -9.59 14.81
CA LYS A 88 4.73 -11.04 15.01
C LYS A 88 6.08 -11.49 14.49
N LEU A 89 6.45 -11.11 13.26
CA LEU A 89 7.74 -11.45 12.68
C LEU A 89 8.88 -10.97 13.57
N MET A 90 8.89 -9.71 13.98
CA MET A 90 9.89 -9.16 14.91
C MET A 90 9.99 -9.96 16.22
N LYS A 91 8.88 -10.47 16.74
CA LYS A 91 8.90 -11.30 17.96
C LYS A 91 9.56 -12.66 17.72
N PHE A 92 9.40 -13.24 16.54
CA PHE A 92 9.95 -14.55 16.19
C PHE A 92 11.37 -14.49 15.60
N THR A 93 11.79 -13.33 15.08
CA THR A 93 13.11 -13.12 14.48
C THR A 93 14.09 -12.37 15.39
N LYS A 94 13.63 -11.85 16.54
CA LYS A 94 14.52 -11.37 17.59
C LYS A 94 15.34 -12.55 18.12
N VAL A 95 16.61 -12.60 17.70
CA VAL A 95 17.69 -13.31 18.37
C VAL A 95 18.05 -12.57 19.66
#